data_AF-A0A382GIC0-F1
#
_entry.id   AF-A0A382GIC0-F1
#
_cell.length_a   1.000
_cell.length_b   1.000
_cell.length_c   1.000
_cell.angle_alpha   90.00
_cell.angle_beta   90.00
_cell.angle_gamma   90.00
#
_symmetry.space_group_name_H-M   'P 1'
#
loop_
_entity.id
_entity.type
_entity.pdbx_description
1 polymer ?
#
loop_
_entity_poly.entity_id
_entity_poly.type
_entity_poly.pdbx_seq_one_letter_code
_entity_poly.pdbx_strand_id
1 'polypeptide(L)'
;MRMVWGLVVLGLFGMFASLVGFQTLDWLLSNVYAYIVIAIIVLFQNEIRRLLTQLGRTAYFRSIRRGADIDPIDEIVTAAVGMGANHHGAIIVLEREMSLGQYAEGGIALDATASYDLFVSIFNPGAPLHDGAVIMRQGRVAAAACFLPLTRNPQLSRELGSRHRAAIGI
;
A
#
# COMPACT_ATOMS: atom_id res chain seq x y z
N MET A 1 -2.78 -5.62 -17.87
CA MET A 1 -3.43 -6.56 -18.83
C MET A 1 -2.98 -6.39 -20.28
N ARG A 2 -2.90 -5.18 -20.85
CA ARG A 2 -2.47 -4.98 -22.26
C ARG A 2 -1.05 -5.49 -22.58
N MET A 3 -0.10 -5.39 -21.63
CA MET A 3 1.28 -5.90 -21.82
C MET A 3 1.38 -7.43 -21.82
N VAL A 4 0.52 -8.13 -21.08
CA VAL A 4 0.52 -9.60 -21.00
C VAL A 4 0.06 -10.19 -22.34
N TRP A 5 -0.96 -9.59 -22.95
CA TRP A 5 -1.40 -9.97 -24.29
C TRP A 5 -0.31 -9.78 -25.35
N GLY A 6 0.48 -8.72 -25.25
CA GLY A 6 1.63 -8.49 -26.14
C GLY A 6 2.68 -9.60 -26.05
N LEU A 7 3.01 -10.05 -24.83
CA LEU A 7 3.96 -11.16 -24.61
C LEU A 7 3.47 -12.51 -25.15
N VAL A 8 2.18 -12.80 -24.96
CA VAL A 8 1.56 -14.04 -25.48
C VAL A 8 1.58 -14.08 -27.01
N VAL A 9 1.22 -12.97 -27.67
CA VAL A 9 1.23 -12.86 -29.13
C VAL A 9 2.65 -13.06 -29.70
N LEU A 10 3.66 -12.48 -29.04
CA LEU A 10 5.06 -12.60 -29.45
C LEU A 10 5.57 -14.04 -29.31
N GLY A 11 5.17 -14.74 -28.24
CA GLY A 11 5.47 -16.16 -28.04
C GLY A 11 4.84 -17.06 -29.12
N LEU A 12 3.57 -16.83 -29.46
CA LEU A 12 2.88 -17.58 -30.51
C LEU A 12 3.49 -17.35 -31.90
N PHE A 13 3.93 -16.12 -32.18
CA PHE A 13 4.58 -15.79 -33.44
C PHE A 13 5.95 -16.48 -33.57
N GLY A 14 6.72 -16.56 -32.49
CA GLY A 14 7.98 -17.31 -32.46
C GLY A 14 7.79 -18.81 -32.68
N MET A 15 6.74 -19.39 -32.10
CA MET A 15 6.37 -20.80 -32.32
C MET A 15 5.94 -21.08 -33.78
N PHE A 16 5.25 -20.13 -34.42
CA PHE A 16 4.90 -20.22 -35.83
C PHE A 16 6.12 -20.09 -36.75
N ALA A 17 7.07 -19.21 -36.40
CA ALA A 17 8.32 -19.03 -37.15
C ALA A 17 9.21 -20.28 -37.16
N SER A 18 9.29 -21.00 -36.04
CA SER A 18 10.09 -22.23 -35.94
C SER A 18 9.48 -23.40 -36.72
N LEU A 19 8.15 -23.48 -36.83
CA LEU A 19 7.44 -24.47 -37.64
C LEU A 19 7.70 -24.32 -39.15
N VAL A 20 7.98 -23.11 -39.64
CA VAL A 20 8.21 -22.80 -41.07
C VAL A 20 9.69 -22.96 -41.46
N GLY A 21 10.60 -23.17 -40.50
CA GLY A 21 12.00 -23.53 -40.78
C GLY A 21 12.91 -22.35 -41.16
N PHE A 22 12.55 -21.12 -40.81
CA PHE A 22 13.39 -19.94 -41.06
C PHE A 22 14.57 -19.86 -40.08
N GLN A 23 15.69 -20.51 -40.43
CA GLN A 23 16.90 -20.57 -39.59
C GLN A 23 17.44 -19.19 -39.18
N THR A 24 17.40 -18.20 -40.07
CA THR A 24 17.86 -16.82 -39.76
C THR A 24 16.93 -16.11 -38.78
N LEU A 25 15.63 -16.37 -38.88
CA LEU A 25 14.63 -15.78 -37.98
C LEU A 25 14.69 -16.45 -36.61
N ASP A 26 14.92 -17.76 -36.57
CA ASP A 26 15.13 -18.52 -35.33
C ASP A 26 16.40 -18.07 -34.60
N TRP A 27 17.50 -17.83 -35.31
CA TRP A 27 18.74 -17.27 -34.75
C TRP A 27 18.56 -15.84 -34.21
N LEU A 28 17.82 -14.99 -34.93
CA LEU A 28 17.52 -13.63 -34.51
C LEU A 28 16.61 -13.62 -33.26
N LEU A 29 15.52 -14.39 -33.29
CA LEU A 29 14.58 -14.51 -32.18
C LEU A 29 15.25 -15.09 -30.94
N SER A 30 16.11 -16.10 -31.09
CA SER A 30 16.87 -16.69 -29.98
C SER A 30 17.74 -15.67 -29.25
N ASN A 31 18.39 -14.75 -29.97
CA ASN A 31 19.13 -13.65 -29.36
C ASN A 31 18.20 -12.67 -28.63
N VAL A 32 17.05 -12.35 -29.22
CA VAL A 32 16.07 -11.43 -28.63
C VAL A 32 15.42 -12.01 -27.36
N TYR A 33 15.17 -13.33 -27.32
CA TYR A 33 14.59 -13.99 -26.15
C TYR A 33 15.42 -13.81 -24.87
N ALA A 34 16.75 -13.81 -24.99
CA ALA A 34 17.63 -13.57 -23.84
C ALA A 34 17.40 -12.18 -23.21
N TYR A 35 17.19 -11.15 -24.05
CA TYR A 35 16.89 -9.80 -23.57
C TYR A 35 15.46 -9.65 -23.05
N ILE A 36 14.50 -10.38 -23.60
CA ILE A 36 13.11 -10.38 -23.12
C ILE A 36 13.03 -10.87 -21.67
N VAL A 37 13.79 -11.91 -21.29
CA VAL A 37 13.82 -12.40 -19.90
C VAL A 37 14.28 -11.30 -18.93
N ILE A 38 15.36 -10.59 -19.27
CA ILE A 38 15.87 -9.49 -18.46
C ILE A 38 14.83 -8.35 -18.40
N ALA A 39 14.21 -8.00 -19.52
CA ALA A 39 13.19 -6.96 -19.58
C ALA A 39 11.96 -7.31 -18.71
N ILE A 40 11.51 -8.57 -18.72
CA ILE A 40 10.43 -9.05 -17.85
C ILE A 40 10.82 -8.88 -16.37
N ILE A 41 12.02 -9.31 -15.98
CA ILE A 41 12.48 -9.17 -14.58
C ILE A 41 12.49 -7.71 -14.13
N VAL A 42 12.96 -6.80 -14.97
CA VAL A 42 13.00 -5.36 -14.67
C VAL A 42 11.59 -4.77 -14.62
N LEU A 43 10.72 -5.11 -15.57
CA LEU A 43 9.33 -4.63 -15.61
C LEU A 43 8.51 -5.13 -14.43
N PHE A 44 8.72 -6.38 -14.02
CA PHE A 44 8.01 -7.03 -12.90
C PHE A 44 8.79 -6.98 -11.58
N GLN A 45 9.82 -6.12 -11.48
CA GLN A 45 10.67 -6.04 -10.28
C GLN A 45 9.84 -5.74 -9.02
N ASN A 46 8.81 -4.89 -9.14
CA ASN A 46 7.96 -4.50 -8.01
C ASN A 46 7.06 -5.66 -7.55
N GLU A 47 6.51 -6.45 -8.47
CA GLU A 47 5.65 -7.59 -8.21
C GLU A 47 6.43 -8.73 -7.56
N ILE A 48 7.63 -9.04 -8.09
CA ILE A 48 8.54 -10.04 -7.50
C ILE A 48 8.91 -9.63 -6.07
N ARG A 49 9.27 -8.35 -5.87
CA ARG A 49 9.54 -7.81 -4.52
C ARG A 49 8.34 -8.00 -3.60
N ARG A 50 7.12 -7.66 -4.04
CA ARG A 50 5.89 -7.83 -3.24
C ARG A 50 5.65 -9.29 -2.87
N LEU A 51 5.78 -10.21 -3.82
CA LEU A 51 5.62 -11.65 -3.58
C LEU A 51 6.67 -12.20 -2.62
N LEU A 52 7.95 -11.83 -2.78
CA LEU A 52 9.01 -12.23 -1.87
C LEU A 52 8.81 -11.68 -0.46
N THR A 53 8.35 -10.43 -0.33
CA THR A 53 8.01 -9.85 0.97
C THR A 53 6.82 -10.57 1.62
N GLN A 54 5.81 -10.99 0.84
CA GLN A 54 4.68 -11.78 1.33
C GLN A 54 5.10 -13.20 1.73
N LEU A 55 5.94 -13.86 0.92
CA LEU A 55 6.46 -15.20 1.18
C LEU A 55 7.41 -15.20 2.37
N GLY A 56 8.31 -14.22 2.49
CA GLY A 56 9.19 -14.02 3.65
C GLY A 56 8.45 -13.67 4.94
N ARG A 57 7.17 -13.30 4.84
CA ARG A 57 6.24 -13.16 5.98
C ARG A 57 5.60 -14.51 6.35
N THR A 58 6.31 -15.63 6.12
CA THR A 58 5.89 -16.96 6.55
C THR A 58 5.78 -16.99 8.07
N ALA A 59 4.55 -17.25 8.53
CA ALA A 59 4.04 -17.78 9.80
C ALA A 59 4.86 -17.84 11.10
N TYR A 60 6.20 -17.91 11.11
CA TYR A 60 6.98 -18.21 12.32
C TYR A 60 7.08 -17.02 13.30
N PHE A 61 7.13 -15.78 12.81
CA PHE A 61 7.16 -14.59 13.68
C PHE A 61 5.78 -14.13 14.17
N ARG A 62 4.69 -14.78 13.76
CA ARG A 62 3.33 -14.40 14.18
C ARG A 62 2.92 -15.01 15.52
N SER A 63 3.69 -15.97 16.06
CA SER A 63 3.31 -16.70 17.27
C SER A 63 3.82 -16.12 18.59
N ILE A 64 4.73 -15.13 18.58
CA ILE A 64 5.33 -14.59 19.82
C ILE A 64 4.70 -13.26 20.27
N ARG A 65 3.86 -12.62 19.45
CA ARG A 65 3.14 -11.39 19.83
C ARG A 65 1.62 -11.58 19.95
N ARG A 66 1.13 -12.78 20.33
CA ARG A 66 -0.23 -12.93 20.90
C ARG A 66 -0.26 -12.45 22.35
N GLY A 67 0.19 -11.22 22.58
CA GLY A 67 -0.09 -10.50 23.82
C GLY A 67 -1.34 -9.68 23.57
N ALA A 68 -2.47 -10.19 24.06
CA ALA A 68 -3.80 -9.56 24.04
C ALA A 68 -4.30 -9.15 22.63
N ASP A 69 -5.15 -10.00 22.06
CA ASP A 69 -5.98 -9.75 20.89
C ASP A 69 -7.08 -8.73 21.28
N ILE A 70 -6.67 -7.52 21.65
CA ILE A 70 -7.58 -6.38 21.79
C ILE A 70 -7.80 -5.91 20.36
N ASP A 71 -8.99 -6.19 19.84
CA ASP A 71 -9.42 -5.64 18.56
C ASP A 71 -9.31 -4.10 18.66
N PRO A 72 -8.41 -3.44 17.90
CA PRO A 72 -8.22 -2.01 18.00
C PRO A 72 -9.48 -1.23 17.60
N ILE A 73 -10.50 -1.90 17.02
CA ILE A 73 -11.74 -1.27 16.59
C ILE A 73 -12.43 -0.54 17.74
N ASP A 74 -12.51 -1.14 18.93
CA ASP A 74 -13.20 -0.52 20.06
C ASP A 74 -12.50 0.79 20.49
N GLU A 75 -11.17 0.77 20.55
CA GLU A 75 -10.36 1.96 20.84
C GLU A 75 -10.48 3.04 19.75
N ILE A 76 -10.50 2.65 18.47
CA ILE A 76 -10.67 3.56 17.34
C ILE A 76 -12.05 4.22 17.38
N VAL A 77 -13.11 3.44 17.62
CA VAL A 77 -14.49 3.94 17.69
C VAL A 77 -14.63 4.89 18.88
N THR A 78 -14.11 4.50 20.04
CA THR A 78 -14.16 5.33 21.26
C THR A 78 -13.42 6.65 21.03
N ALA A 79 -12.24 6.61 20.40
CA ALA A 79 -11.48 7.80 20.05
C ALA A 79 -12.20 8.68 19.02
N ALA A 80 -12.78 8.09 17.98
CA ALA A 80 -13.51 8.82 16.95
C ALA A 80 -14.73 9.55 17.51
N VAL A 81 -15.50 8.88 18.39
CA VAL A 81 -16.65 9.49 19.08
C VAL A 81 -16.18 10.62 20.00
N GLY A 82 -15.16 10.39 20.82
CA GLY A 82 -14.62 11.40 21.73
C GLY A 82 -14.05 12.63 21.01
N MET A 83 -13.30 12.42 19.91
CA MET A 83 -12.78 13.51 19.08
C MET A 83 -13.90 14.24 18.33
N GLY A 84 -14.92 13.53 17.86
CA GLY A 84 -16.10 14.13 17.23
C GLY A 84 -16.87 15.06 18.16
N ALA A 85 -17.07 14.64 19.42
CA ALA A 85 -17.71 15.45 20.45
C ALA A 85 -16.92 16.73 20.79
N ASN A 86 -15.59 16.67 20.72
CA ASN A 86 -14.70 17.80 20.97
C ASN A 86 -14.33 18.60 19.71
N HIS A 87 -14.93 18.28 18.56
CA HIS A 87 -14.61 18.89 17.26
C HIS A 87 -13.13 18.81 16.86
N HIS A 88 -12.43 17.75 17.29
CA HIS A 88 -11.05 17.49 16.91
C HIS A 88 -11.01 16.69 15.59
N GLY A 89 -10.39 17.27 14.57
CA GLY A 89 -10.27 16.65 13.25
C GLY A 89 -9.24 15.52 13.24
N ALA A 90 -9.69 14.30 12.92
CA ALA A 90 -8.83 13.11 12.86
C ALA A 90 -8.94 12.40 11.50
N ILE A 91 -7.90 11.66 11.13
CA ILE A 91 -7.90 10.76 9.98
C ILE A 91 -7.03 9.53 10.28
N ILE A 92 -7.67 8.37 10.37
CA ILE A 92 -7.06 7.09 10.72
C ILE A 92 -7.26 6.15 9.52
N VAL A 93 -6.16 5.65 8.96
CA VAL A 93 -6.15 4.76 7.80
C VAL A 93 -5.79 3.35 8.25
N LEU A 94 -6.62 2.37 7.89
CA LEU A 94 -6.40 0.97 8.22
C LEU A 94 -5.74 0.25 7.04
N GLU A 95 -4.51 -0.21 7.22
CA GLU A 95 -3.84 -1.05 6.23
C GLU A 95 -4.57 -2.40 6.09
N ARG A 96 -4.93 -2.76 4.86
CA ARG A 96 -5.57 -4.04 4.52
C ARG A 96 -4.60 -4.92 3.72
N GLU A 97 -4.99 -5.33 2.51
CA GLU A 97 -4.17 -6.19 1.64
C GLU A 97 -3.05 -5.40 0.96
N MET A 98 -3.34 -4.15 0.58
CA MET A 98 -2.35 -3.25 0.01
C MET A 98 -1.55 -2.59 1.14
N SER A 99 -0.23 -2.77 1.09
CA SER A 99 0.69 -2.13 2.03
C SER A 99 0.68 -0.61 1.85
N LEU A 100 0.60 0.12 2.95
CA LEU A 100 0.69 1.58 2.99
C LEU A 100 2.09 2.06 3.40
N GLY A 101 3.09 1.19 3.31
CA GLY A 101 4.46 1.46 3.77
C GLY A 101 5.05 2.77 3.22
N GLN A 102 4.84 3.08 1.94
CA GLN A 102 5.33 4.32 1.33
C GLN A 102 4.78 5.60 1.97
N TYR A 103 3.57 5.55 2.54
CA TYR A 103 2.96 6.68 3.24
C TYR A 103 3.41 6.72 4.70
N ALA A 104 3.59 5.55 5.32
CA ALA A 104 4.10 5.44 6.69
C ALA A 104 5.56 5.90 6.81
N GLU A 105 6.39 5.65 5.80
CA GLU A 105 7.79 6.10 5.74
C GLU A 105 7.93 7.63 5.68
N GLY A 106 6.92 8.33 5.13
CA GLY A 106 6.89 9.79 5.09
C GLY A 106 6.38 10.45 6.38
N GLY A 107 5.86 9.66 7.32
CA GLY A 107 5.40 10.13 8.63
C GLY A 107 6.42 9.88 9.74
N ILE A 108 5.95 10.00 10.98
CA ILE A 108 6.73 9.69 12.19
C ILE A 108 6.35 8.29 12.66
N ALA A 109 7.31 7.37 12.63
CA ALA A 109 7.13 6.00 13.11
C ALA A 109 6.86 5.98 14.63
N LEU A 110 5.85 5.23 15.06
CA LEU A 110 5.47 5.10 16.48
C LEU A 110 5.55 3.66 16.98
N ASP A 111 5.13 2.68 16.17
CA ASP A 111 4.94 1.27 16.58
C ASP A 111 4.27 1.13 17.97
N ALA A 112 3.13 1.79 18.15
CA ALA A 112 2.40 1.84 19.41
C ALA A 112 1.16 0.95 19.40
N THR A 113 0.74 0.49 20.58
CA THR A 113 -0.56 -0.16 20.76
C THR A 113 -1.66 0.88 20.63
N ALA A 114 -2.76 0.55 19.94
CA ALA A 114 -3.90 1.46 19.82
C ALA A 114 -4.55 1.70 21.20
N SER A 115 -4.83 2.95 21.51
CA SER A 115 -5.63 3.34 22.68
C SER A 115 -6.31 4.68 22.42
N TYR A 116 -7.42 4.90 23.10
CA TYR A 116 -8.15 6.17 23.11
C TYR A 116 -7.21 7.36 23.37
N ASP A 117 -6.44 7.31 24.46
CA ASP A 117 -5.55 8.40 24.88
C ASP A 117 -4.47 8.70 23.84
N LEU A 118 -3.96 7.67 23.15
CA LEU A 118 -2.97 7.86 22.11
C LEU A 118 -3.57 8.62 20.91
N PHE A 119 -4.76 8.23 20.45
CA PHE A 119 -5.40 8.92 19.32
C PHE A 119 -5.77 10.35 19.67
N VAL A 120 -6.33 10.59 20.86
CA VAL A 120 -6.64 11.95 21.34
C VAL A 120 -5.38 12.80 21.44
N SER A 121 -4.28 12.23 21.93
CA SER A 121 -2.99 12.93 22.05
C SER A 121 -2.39 13.26 20.68
N ILE A 122 -2.46 12.34 19.71
CA ILE A 122 -1.97 12.55 18.36
C ILE A 122 -2.76 13.67 17.69
N PHE A 123 -4.09 13.62 17.71
CA PHE A 123 -4.96 14.58 17.01
C PHE A 123 -5.29 15.83 17.84
N ASN A 124 -4.66 16.02 18.99
CA ASN A 124 -4.82 17.23 19.79
C ASN A 124 -4.34 18.46 18.99
N PRO A 125 -5.17 19.50 18.79
CA PRO A 125 -4.75 20.70 18.08
C PRO A 125 -3.47 21.30 18.68
N GLY A 126 -2.45 21.50 17.84
CA GLY A 126 -1.14 22.04 18.26
C GLY A 126 -0.10 20.99 18.67
N ALA A 127 -0.46 19.71 18.79
CA ALA A 127 0.53 18.65 18.99
C ALA A 127 1.36 18.44 17.70
N PRO A 128 2.67 18.18 17.74
CA PRO A 128 3.47 17.99 16.52
C PRO A 128 2.97 16.88 15.58
N LEU A 129 2.23 15.89 16.11
CA LEU A 129 1.72 14.74 15.36
C LEU A 129 0.33 14.94 14.74
N HIS A 130 -0.35 16.05 15.02
CA HIS A 130 -1.76 16.24 14.67
C HIS A 130 -2.03 16.53 13.18
N ASP A 131 -0.98 16.92 12.46
CA ASP A 131 -1.07 17.28 11.04
C ASP A 131 -0.71 16.07 10.17
N GLY A 132 -1.70 15.54 9.47
CA GLY A 132 -1.60 14.33 8.67
C GLY A 132 -2.40 13.16 9.25
N ALA A 133 -2.14 11.97 8.70
CA ALA A 133 -2.87 10.75 9.01
C ALA A 133 -2.12 9.83 9.96
N VAL A 134 -2.90 9.04 10.69
CA VAL A 134 -2.40 7.87 11.40
C VAL A 134 -2.60 6.64 10.53
N ILE A 135 -1.55 5.84 10.36
CA ILE A 135 -1.62 4.56 9.64
C ILE A 135 -1.57 3.42 10.66
N MET A 136 -2.62 2.61 10.66
CA MET A 136 -2.74 1.39 11.44
C MET A 136 -2.29 0.20 10.62
N ARG A 137 -1.41 -0.64 11.19
CA ARG A 137 -0.92 -1.86 10.56
C ARG A 137 -0.91 -2.99 11.58
N GLN A 138 -1.60 -4.09 11.27
CA GLN A 138 -1.65 -5.29 12.11
C GLN A 138 -2.06 -4.99 13.57
N GLY A 139 -3.09 -4.16 13.75
CA GLY A 139 -3.60 -3.81 15.08
C GLY A 139 -2.77 -2.79 15.86
N ARG A 140 -1.73 -2.21 15.25
CA ARG A 140 -0.85 -1.22 15.88
C ARG A 140 -0.81 0.08 15.10
N VAL A 141 -0.55 1.18 15.80
CA VAL A 141 -0.25 2.48 15.19
C VAL A 141 1.16 2.41 14.63
N ALA A 142 1.28 2.28 13.31
CA ALA A 142 2.58 2.17 12.64
C ALA A 142 3.29 3.52 12.59
N ALA A 143 2.57 4.56 12.16
CA ALA A 143 3.07 5.92 12.04
C ALA A 143 1.94 6.95 12.20
N ALA A 144 2.30 8.17 12.59
CA ALA A 144 1.45 9.35 12.64
C ALA A 144 2.03 10.46 11.73
N ALA A 145 1.29 11.57 11.59
CA ALA A 145 1.66 12.68 10.72
C ALA A 145 1.97 12.25 9.26
N CYS A 146 1.32 11.19 8.78
CA CYS A 146 1.55 10.65 7.44
C CYS A 146 0.87 11.53 6.40
N PHE A 147 1.60 11.91 5.35
CA PHE A 147 1.03 12.69 4.25
C PHE A 147 0.30 11.78 3.25
N LEU A 148 -0.96 12.10 2.97
CA LEU A 148 -1.81 11.33 2.06
C LEU A 148 -2.08 12.10 0.76
N PRO A 149 -2.28 11.40 -0.37
CA PRO A 149 -2.66 12.04 -1.62
C PRO A 149 -4.05 12.66 -1.50
N LEU A 150 -4.20 13.90 -1.97
CA LEU A 150 -5.49 14.59 -1.99
C LEU A 150 -6.22 14.33 -3.31
N THR A 151 -7.48 13.92 -3.23
CA THR A 151 -8.33 13.83 -4.43
C THR A 151 -8.54 15.20 -5.07
N ARG A 152 -8.45 15.24 -6.41
CA ARG A 152 -8.72 16.43 -7.25
C ARG A 152 -10.07 16.36 -7.96
N ASN A 153 -10.96 15.46 -7.54
CA ASN A 153 -12.26 15.30 -8.18
C ASN A 153 -13.09 16.61 -8.07
N PRO A 154 -13.48 17.24 -9.20
CA PRO A 154 -14.25 18.48 -9.19
C PRO A 154 -15.71 18.29 -8.76
N GLN A 155 -16.21 17.04 -8.76
CA GLN A 155 -17.57 16.72 -8.32
C GLN A 155 -17.71 16.65 -6.79
N LEU A 156 -16.60 16.70 -6.05
CA LEU A 156 -16.63 16.70 -4.58
C LEU A 156 -17.18 18.03 -4.05
N SER A 157 -18.06 17.96 -3.04
CA SER A 157 -18.57 19.16 -2.36
C SER A 157 -17.43 20.06 -1.88
N ARG A 158 -17.62 21.38 -2.01
CA ARG A 158 -16.67 22.40 -1.53
C ARG A 158 -16.59 22.45 0.00
N GLU A 159 -17.59 21.92 0.70
CA GLU A 159 -17.64 21.85 2.17
C GLU A 159 -16.65 20.83 2.74
N LEU A 160 -16.15 19.90 1.92
CA LEU A 160 -15.19 18.88 2.34
C LEU A 160 -13.77 19.45 2.41
N GLY A 161 -13.23 19.50 3.64
CA GLY A 161 -11.86 19.91 3.93
C GLY A 161 -10.77 18.94 3.47
N SER A 162 -9.51 19.29 3.73
CA SER A 162 -8.31 18.53 3.30
C SER A 162 -8.29 17.09 3.81
N ARG A 163 -8.65 16.84 5.07
CA ARG A 163 -8.71 15.47 5.63
C ARG A 163 -9.70 14.58 4.88
N HIS A 164 -10.89 15.08 4.53
CA HIS A 164 -11.86 14.33 3.72
C HIS A 164 -11.29 14.01 2.33
N ARG A 165 -10.64 15.00 1.70
CA ARG A 165 -10.01 14.81 0.37
C ARG A 165 -8.85 13.82 0.40
N ALA A 166 -8.11 13.78 1.51
CA ALA A 166 -7.07 12.77 1.76
C ALA A 166 -7.68 11.38 1.92
N ALA A 167 -8.75 11.25 2.73
CA ALA A 167 -9.43 9.97 2.96
C ALA A 167 -10.04 9.36 1.69
N ILE A 168 -10.42 10.19 0.73
CA ILE A 168 -10.95 9.74 -0.58
C ILE A 168 -9.81 9.50 -1.59
N GLY A 169 -8.69 10.18 -1.43
CA GLY A 169 -7.56 10.09 -2.36
C GLY A 169 -6.67 8.88 -2.11
N ILE A 170 -6.66 8.35 -0.88
CA ILE A 170 -5.97 7.12 -0.48
C ILE A 170 -6.79 5.87 -0.86
#